data_AF-A0A2R2ML61-F1
#
_entry.id   AF-A0A2R2ML61-F1
#
_cell.length_a   1.000
_cell.length_b   1.000
_cell.length_c   1.000
_cell.angle_alpha   90.00
_cell.angle_beta   90.00
_cell.angle_gamma   90.00
#
_symmetry.space_group_name_H-M   'P 1'
#
loop_
_entity.id
_entity.type
_entity.pdbx_description
1 polymer ?
#
loop_
_entity_poly.entity_id
_entity_poly.type
_entity_poly.pdbx_seq_one_letter_code
_entity_poly.pdbx_strand_id
1 'polypeptide(L)'
;MMKYWANFAKTGDPNKPDMPTTTWPPYTSDKKEYIELGDVTKSASDVIPSRWKLWVTTIPEIQASPVVSKARGRCPPYLCHCCGYDVCLDDKYLN
;
A
#
# COMPACT_ATOMS: atom_id res chain seq x y z
N MET A 1 16.06 -23.58 -0.47
CA MET A 1 14.70 -23.00 -0.53
C MET A 1 13.58 -24.01 -0.26
N MET A 2 13.48 -25.11 -1.00
CA MET A 2 12.37 -26.09 -0.88
C MET A 2 12.16 -26.66 0.53
N LYS A 3 13.22 -26.75 1.36
CA LYS A 3 13.15 -27.25 2.74
C LYS A 3 12.13 -26.48 3.60
N TYR A 4 12.17 -25.15 3.60
CA TYR A 4 11.23 -24.33 4.39
C TYR A 4 9.77 -24.63 4.03
N TRP A 5 9.48 -24.72 2.74
CA TRP A 5 8.13 -25.01 2.25
C TRP A 5 7.68 -26.44 2.58
N ALA A 6 8.57 -27.44 2.47
CA ALA A 6 8.26 -28.81 2.83
C ALA A 6 8.00 -28.97 4.34
N ASN A 7 8.78 -28.29 5.18
CA ASN A 7 8.58 -28.22 6.63
C ASN A 7 7.23 -27.58 6.98
N PHE A 8 6.95 -26.43 6.37
CA PHE A 8 5.68 -25.72 6.55
C PHE A 8 4.48 -26.58 6.12
N ALA A 9 4.55 -27.25 4.97
CA ALA A 9 3.47 -28.12 4.51
C ALA A 9 3.22 -29.32 5.44
N LYS A 10 4.25 -29.81 6.13
CA LYS A 10 4.14 -30.95 7.08
C LYS A 10 3.61 -30.54 8.45
N THR A 11 4.05 -29.39 8.98
CA THR A 11 3.86 -29.06 10.41
C THR A 11 3.28 -27.67 10.66
N GLY A 12 3.20 -26.81 9.64
CA GLY A 12 2.90 -25.38 9.79
C GLY A 12 4.10 -24.56 10.28
N ASP A 13 5.21 -25.18 10.68
CA ASP A 13 6.44 -24.50 11.10
C ASP A 13 7.52 -24.70 10.03
N PRO A 14 7.98 -23.63 9.34
CA PRO A 14 9.02 -23.74 8.31
C PRO A 14 10.37 -24.22 8.86
N ASN A 15 10.56 -24.20 10.18
CA ASN A 15 11.79 -24.61 10.86
C ASN A 15 11.77 -26.08 11.32
N LYS A 16 10.64 -26.80 11.17
CA LYS A 16 10.48 -28.17 11.67
C LYS A 16 9.91 -29.12 10.62
N PRO A 17 10.30 -30.40 10.64
CA PRO A 17 11.20 -31.05 11.61
C PRO A 17 12.69 -30.91 11.27
N ASP A 18 13.02 -30.65 10.00
CA ASP A 18 14.40 -30.57 9.53
C ASP A 18 14.89 -29.12 9.60
N MET A 19 15.74 -28.82 10.58
CA MET A 19 16.13 -27.44 10.87
C MET A 19 16.94 -26.84 9.70
N PRO A 20 16.51 -25.70 9.14
CA PRO A 20 17.25 -24.99 8.11
C PRO A 20 18.44 -24.20 8.70
N THR A 21 19.37 -23.78 7.83
CA THR A 21 20.58 -23.02 8.23
C THR A 21 20.28 -21.66 8.86
N THR A 22 19.19 -21.01 8.41
CA THR A 22 18.72 -19.73 8.95
C THR A 22 17.32 -19.96 9.50
N THR A 23 17.05 -19.54 10.73
CA THR A 23 15.70 -19.64 11.28
C THR A 23 14.78 -18.65 10.57
N TRP A 24 13.59 -19.11 10.18
CA TRP A 24 12.49 -18.24 9.74
C TRP A 24 11.67 -17.83 10.97
N PRO A 25 11.84 -16.60 11.48
CA PRO A 25 11.08 -16.11 12.62
C PRO A 25 9.59 -15.93 12.27
N PRO A 26 8.66 -16.22 13.19
CA PRO A 26 7.25 -15.97 12.98
C PRO A 26 6.99 -14.45 12.84
N TYR A 27 6.06 -14.09 11.96
CA TYR A 27 5.66 -12.70 11.83
C TYR A 27 4.87 -12.24 13.05
N THR A 28 5.22 -11.07 13.59
CA THR A 28 4.49 -10.38 14.67
C THR A 28 4.23 -8.93 14.28
N SER A 29 3.14 -8.32 14.75
CA SER A 29 2.81 -6.91 14.46
C SER A 29 3.89 -5.93 14.92
N ASP A 30 4.56 -6.29 16.02
CA ASP A 30 5.49 -5.41 16.71
C ASP A 30 6.86 -5.41 16.02
N LYS A 31 7.35 -6.61 15.66
CA LYS A 31 8.69 -6.77 15.07
C LYS A 31 8.67 -6.88 13.54
N LYS A 32 7.53 -7.26 12.95
CA LYS A 32 7.33 -7.40 11.50
C LYS A 32 8.45 -8.19 10.82
N GLU A 33 8.85 -9.28 11.47
CA GLU A 33 9.96 -10.13 11.05
C GLU A 33 9.63 -10.87 9.76
N TYR A 34 10.63 -11.01 8.90
CA TYR A 34 10.55 -11.79 7.68
C TYR A 34 11.88 -12.48 7.40
N ILE A 35 11.87 -13.40 6.44
CA ILE A 35 13.07 -14.03 5.91
C ILE A 35 13.28 -13.56 4.46
N GLU A 36 14.50 -13.12 4.13
CA GLU A 36 14.91 -12.80 2.78
C GLU A 36 15.44 -14.07 2.11
N LEU A 37 14.78 -14.45 1.03
CA LEU A 37 15.04 -15.68 0.29
C LEU A 37 15.82 -15.36 -0.99
N GLY A 38 17.10 -15.01 -0.81
CA GLY A 38 18.05 -14.76 -1.91
C GLY A 38 19.15 -15.82 -1.96
N ASP A 39 20.24 -15.50 -2.67
CA ASP A 39 21.46 -16.32 -2.71
C ASP A 39 21.97 -16.66 -1.30
N VAL A 40 21.89 -15.67 -0.41
CA VAL A 40 22.10 -15.83 1.02
C VAL A 40 20.77 -15.62 1.73
N THR A 41 20.32 -16.64 2.45
CA THR A 41 19.10 -16.56 3.26
C THR A 41 19.39 -15.89 4.60
N LYS A 42 18.67 -14.81 4.91
CA LYS A 42 18.83 -14.03 6.16
C LYS A 42 17.48 -13.63 6.75
N SER A 43 17.42 -13.51 8.07
CA SER A 43 16.27 -12.94 8.79
C SER A 43 16.39 -11.41 8.88
N ALA A 44 15.28 -10.70 8.73
CA ALA A 44 15.23 -9.24 8.81
C ALA A 44 13.87 -8.77 9.36
N SER A 45 13.71 -7.46 9.52
CA SER A 45 12.47 -6.81 9.98
C SER A 45 12.12 -5.61 9.09
N ASP A 46 10.86 -5.19 9.13
CA ASP A 46 10.34 -4.00 8.44
C ASP A 46 10.62 -3.98 6.93
N VAL A 47 9.88 -4.80 6.17
CA VAL A 47 10.02 -4.85 4.71
C VAL A 47 9.58 -3.52 4.05
N ILE A 48 10.55 -2.76 3.51
CA ILE A 48 10.37 -1.52 2.72
C ILE A 48 9.36 -0.55 3.38
N PRO A 49 9.67 0.00 4.56
CA PRO A 49 8.70 0.70 5.40
C PRO A 49 8.13 1.97 4.75
N SER A 50 8.95 2.72 3.98
CA SER A 50 8.51 3.93 3.29
C SER A 50 7.45 3.65 2.23
N ARG A 51 7.59 2.53 1.51
CA ARG A 51 6.63 2.13 0.47
C ARG A 51 5.33 1.62 1.10
N TRP A 52 5.42 0.83 2.16
CA TRP A 52 4.24 0.42 2.93
C TRP A 52 3.45 1.65 3.44
N LYS A 53 4.13 2.60 4.09
CA LYS A 53 3.51 3.84 4.60
C LYS A 53 2.81 4.62 3.48
N LEU A 54 3.47 4.80 2.34
CA LEU A 54 2.90 5.50 1.20
C LEU A 54 1.55 4.90 0.77
N TRP A 55 1.47 3.58 0.58
CA TRP A 55 0.27 2.93 0.04
C TRP A 55 -0.83 2.71 1.07
N VAL A 56 -0.47 2.45 2.32
CA VAL A 56 -1.44 2.08 3.37
C VAL A 56 -1.95 3.29 4.14
N THR A 57 -1.15 4.34 4.29
CA THR A 57 -1.58 5.53 5.05
C THR A 57 -1.73 6.73 4.13
N THR A 58 -0.65 7.14 3.45
CA THR A 58 -0.60 8.44 2.76
C THR A 58 -1.59 8.56 1.60
N ILE A 59 -1.69 7.55 0.73
CA ILE A 59 -2.60 7.61 -0.43
C ILE A 59 -4.08 7.60 0.01
N PRO A 60 -4.54 6.70 0.89
CA PRO A 60 -5.90 6.75 1.41
C PRO A 60 -6.25 8.09 2.09
N GLU A 61 -5.33 8.66 2.88
CA GLU A 61 -5.50 9.99 3.50
C GLU A 61 -5.71 11.09 2.45
N ILE A 62 -4.91 11.09 1.38
CA ILE A 62 -5.05 12.04 0.27
C ILE A 62 -6.40 11.85 -0.44
N GLN A 63 -6.82 10.60 -0.65
CA GLN A 63 -8.09 10.29 -1.33
C GLN A 63 -9.31 10.67 -0.49
N ALA A 64 -9.22 10.56 0.83
CA ALA A 64 -10.27 10.97 1.76
C ALA A 64 -10.32 12.50 1.95
N SER A 65 -9.27 13.22 1.55
CA SER A 65 -9.19 14.67 1.72
C SER A 65 -10.26 15.39 0.86
N PRO A 66 -11.03 16.33 1.46
CA PRO A 66 -12.07 17.08 0.75
C PRO A 66 -11.52 17.94 -0.39
N VAL A 67 -10.22 18.24 -0.38
CA VAL A 67 -9.52 18.96 -1.46
C VAL A 67 -9.56 18.18 -2.78
N VAL A 68 -9.41 16.84 -2.71
CA VAL A 68 -9.46 15.96 -3.90
C VAL A 68 -10.90 15.68 -4.32
N SER A 69 -11.82 15.56 -3.36
CA SER A 69 -13.26 15.40 -3.63
C SER A 69 -13.85 16.58 -4.40
N LYS A 70 -13.34 17.80 -4.16
CA LYS A 70 -13.76 19.01 -4.88
C LYS A 70 -13.26 19.04 -6.34
N ALA A 71 -12.10 18.45 -6.62
CA ALA A 71 -11.55 18.32 -7.97
C ALA A 71 -12.25 17.25 -8.84
N ARG A 72 -12.96 16.30 -8.22
CA ARG A 72 -13.75 15.27 -8.94
C ARG A 72 -15.21 15.69 -9.15
N GLY A 73 -15.63 16.84 -8.61
CA GLY A 73 -16.93 17.44 -8.88
C GLY A 73 -16.92 18.17 -10.21
N ARG A 74 -17.34 17.49 -11.29
CA ARG A 74 -17.71 18.13 -12.55
C ARG A 74 -18.89 19.09 -12.26
N CYS A 75 -18.66 20.40 -12.34
CA CYS A 75 -19.76 21.36 -12.30
C CYS A 75 -20.69 21.12 -13.50
N PRO A 76 -22.02 20.98 -13.29
CA PRO A 76 -22.98 21.03 -14.38
C PRO A 76 -22.85 22.39 -15.10
N PRO A 77 -23.00 22.45 -16.43
CA PRO A 77 -22.74 23.66 -17.22
C PRO A 77 -23.67 24.86 -16.92
N TYR A 78 -24.60 24.72 -15.96
CA TYR A 78 -25.57 25.74 -15.58
C TYR A 78 -25.46 26.22 -14.12
N LEU A 79 -24.49 25.75 -13.33
CA LEU A 79 -24.22 26.25 -11.97
C LEU A 79 -22.78 26.74 -11.82
N CYS A 80 -22.47 27.92 -12.36
CA CYS A 80 -21.21 28.62 -12.07
C CYS A 80 -21.23 29.46 -10.79
N HIS A 81 -22.24 29.33 -9.91
CA HIS A 81 -22.38 30.24 -8.75
C HIS A 81 -21.92 29.69 -7.39
N CYS A 82 -21.33 28.50 -7.31
CA CYS A 82 -20.97 27.89 -6.00
C CYS A 82 -19.47 27.67 -5.76
N CYS A 83 -18.60 27.97 -6.73
CA CYS A 83 -17.15 27.99 -6.49
C CYS A 83 -16.70 29.44 -6.63
N GLY A 84 -16.39 30.08 -5.50
CA GLY A 84 -15.94 31.49 -5.44
C GLY A 84 -14.55 31.72 -6.05
N TYR A 85 -14.41 31.44 -7.34
CA TYR A 85 -13.34 31.94 -8.21
C TYR A 85 -13.92 32.31 -9.58
N ASP A 86 -13.53 33.49 -10.04
CA ASP A 86 -14.26 34.41 -10.94
C ASP A 86 -14.30 34.10 -12.45
N VAL A 87 -14.18 32.86 -12.94
CA VAL A 87 -14.25 32.68 -14.41
C VAL A 87 -14.83 31.35 -14.89
N CYS A 88 -16.05 31.44 -15.44
CA CYS A 88 -16.57 30.55 -16.48
C CYS A 88 -16.81 31.42 -17.73
N LEU A 89 -16.11 31.13 -18.84
CA LEU A 89 -16.26 31.83 -20.13
C LEU A 89 -17.61 31.51 -20.79
N ASP A 90 -18.28 32.55 -21.30
CA ASP A 90 -19.61 32.51 -21.93
C ASP A 90 -19.60 31.86 -23.34
N ASP A 91 -20.38 30.79 -23.53
CA ASP A 91 -20.63 30.14 -24.83
C ASP A 91 -21.81 30.76 -25.62
N LYS A 92 -22.24 31.99 -25.31
CA LYS A 92 -23.38 32.64 -25.99
C LYS A 92 -23.04 33.45 -27.26
N TYR A 93 -21.82 33.34 -27.80
CA TYR A 93 -21.38 34.10 -28.98
C TYR A 93 -20.99 33.27 -30.21
N LEU A 94 -21.32 31.98 -30.26
CA LEU A 94 -21.06 31.16 -31.46
C LEU A 94 -22.36 30.52 -31.98
N ASN A 95 -23.01 31.27 -32.88
CA ASN A 95 -24.13 30.97 -33.80
C ASN A 95 -24.97 29.71 -33.57
#